data_AF-A0A956N8A5-F1
#
_entry.id   AF-A0A956N8A5-F1
#
_cell.length_a   1.000
_cell.length_b   1.000
_cell.length_c   1.000
_cell.angle_alpha   90.00
_cell.angle_beta   90.00
_cell.angle_gamma   90.00
#
_symmetry.space_group_name_H-M   'P 1'
#
loop_
_entity.id
_entity.type
_entity.pdbx_description
1 polymer ?
#
loop_
_entity_poly.entity_id
_entity_poly.type
_entity_poly.pdbx_seq_one_letter_code
_entity_poly.pdbx_strand_id
1 'polypeptide(L)'
;MKLRFSWLALAVLATPVAHATPHHAHWHYQIGARANTGQIFAKQLWWEASQPGELSLELAHVNAVDMARLAREIGDWVAATEATSRPEDVARIELPLQVMTQESARLAAAADALAKLVADAIPEGPDEETRTQIAWRATVLFHGFRTVLAQHKRAELALGIPVPEDPPAVKHAGDEDAVPEIGMAH
;
A
#
# COMPACT_ATOMS: atom_id res chain seq x y z
N MET A 1 57.59 -3.99 -21.12
CA MET A 1 56.22 -4.39 -20.72
C MET A 1 55.29 -3.22 -20.96
N LYS A 2 54.29 -3.34 -21.86
CA LYS A 2 53.29 -2.30 -22.12
C LYS A 2 51.93 -2.83 -21.63
N LEU A 3 51.49 -2.39 -20.46
CA LEU A 3 50.13 -2.63 -19.98
C LEU A 3 49.20 -1.61 -20.63
N ARG A 4 48.42 -2.06 -21.62
CA ARG A 4 47.29 -1.31 -22.15
C ARG A 4 46.13 -1.48 -21.17
N PHE A 5 45.97 -0.51 -20.26
CA PHE A 5 44.76 -0.40 -19.46
C PHE A 5 43.62 0.05 -20.38
N SER A 6 42.70 -0.89 -20.66
CA SER A 6 41.48 -0.67 -21.41
C SER A 6 40.65 0.45 -20.78
N TRP A 7 40.65 1.62 -21.41
CA TRP A 7 39.73 2.74 -21.13
C TRP A 7 38.25 2.42 -21.43
N LEU A 8 37.92 1.16 -21.72
CA LEU A 8 36.55 0.69 -21.99
C LEU A 8 35.78 0.24 -20.74
N ALA A 9 36.39 0.24 -19.55
CA ALA A 9 35.72 -0.19 -18.32
C ALA A 9 34.99 0.94 -17.55
N LEU A 10 35.12 2.20 -17.98
CA LEU A 10 34.49 3.37 -17.33
C LEU A 10 33.20 3.85 -18.00
N ALA A 11 32.67 3.10 -18.98
CA ALA A 11 31.42 3.42 -19.66
C ALA A 11 30.22 2.57 -19.19
N VAL A 12 30.42 1.61 -18.28
CA VAL A 12 29.36 0.66 -17.85
C VAL A 12 28.81 0.97 -16.44
N LEU A 13 29.37 1.95 -15.72
CA LEU A 13 28.98 2.25 -14.34
C LEU A 13 28.25 3.59 -14.15
N ALA A 14 27.92 4.31 -15.23
CA ALA A 14 27.30 5.64 -15.14
C ALA A 14 25.85 5.73 -15.65
N THR A 15 25.23 4.62 -16.08
CA THR A 15 23.95 4.69 -16.81
C THR A 15 22.95 3.63 -16.36
N PRO A 16 22.47 3.69 -15.11
CA PRO A 16 21.01 3.78 -14.97
C PRO A 16 20.51 4.76 -13.90
N VAL A 17 21.37 5.31 -13.03
CA VAL A 17 20.92 6.13 -11.88
C VAL A 17 20.46 7.55 -12.27
N ALA A 18 20.73 7.99 -13.51
CA ALA A 18 20.48 9.38 -13.93
C ALA A 18 19.06 9.69 -14.44
N HIS A 19 18.11 8.75 -14.41
CA HIS A 19 16.80 8.94 -15.05
C HIS A 19 15.62 9.15 -14.10
N ALA A 20 15.73 8.75 -12.83
CA ALA A 20 14.78 9.16 -11.82
C ALA A 20 15.17 10.57 -11.36
N THR A 21 14.59 11.61 -11.97
CA THR A 21 14.74 12.96 -11.42
C THR A 21 14.23 12.96 -9.96
N PRO A 22 14.79 13.76 -9.04
CA PRO A 22 14.33 13.83 -7.65
C PRO A 22 12.81 14.06 -7.53
N HIS A 23 12.25 14.77 -8.50
CA HIS A 23 10.81 15.01 -8.65
C HIS A 23 10.01 13.73 -8.94
N HIS A 24 10.52 12.87 -9.83
CA HIS A 24 9.91 11.60 -10.15
C HIS A 24 9.97 10.62 -8.96
N ALA A 25 11.10 10.54 -8.26
CA ALA A 25 11.21 9.75 -7.03
C ALA A 25 10.28 10.26 -5.91
N HIS A 26 10.08 11.57 -5.84
CA HIS A 26 9.16 12.19 -4.87
C HIS A 26 7.70 11.75 -5.09
N TRP A 27 7.21 11.70 -6.32
CA TRP A 27 5.84 11.26 -6.61
C TRP A 27 5.60 9.79 -6.27
N HIS A 28 6.56 8.94 -6.60
CA HIS A 28 6.48 7.53 -6.25
C HIS A 28 6.45 7.34 -4.72
N TYR A 29 7.29 8.07 -3.97
CA TYR A 29 7.26 8.03 -2.50
C TYR A 29 5.88 8.36 -1.91
N GLN A 30 5.17 9.35 -2.48
CA GLN A 30 3.84 9.77 -2.02
C GLN A 30 2.79 8.65 -2.17
N ILE A 31 2.87 7.85 -3.22
CA ILE A 31 1.98 6.68 -3.44
C ILE A 31 2.27 5.60 -2.41
N GLY A 32 3.55 5.21 -2.27
CA GLY A 32 3.97 4.14 -1.37
C GLY A 32 3.65 4.44 0.10
N ALA A 33 3.93 5.67 0.55
CA ALA A 33 3.65 6.09 1.93
C ALA A 33 2.15 6.00 2.26
N ARG A 34 1.27 6.49 1.37
CA ARG A 34 -0.19 6.44 1.55
C ARG A 34 -0.73 5.02 1.56
N ALA A 35 -0.25 4.18 0.64
CA ALA A 35 -0.66 2.78 0.57
C ALA A 35 -0.27 2.04 1.87
N ASN A 36 0.92 2.30 2.39
CA ASN A 36 1.37 1.74 3.66
C ASN A 36 0.52 2.25 4.86
N THR A 37 0.22 3.55 4.92
CA THR A 37 -0.67 4.10 5.96
C THR A 37 -2.06 3.47 5.91
N GLY A 38 -2.66 3.35 4.72
CA GLY A 38 -3.96 2.70 4.54
C GLY A 38 -3.92 1.23 4.97
N GLN A 39 -2.83 0.52 4.69
CA GLN A 39 -2.62 -0.85 5.17
C GLN A 39 -2.58 -0.93 6.71
N ILE A 40 -1.89 0.00 7.38
CA ILE A 40 -1.80 0.04 8.84
C ILE A 40 -3.18 0.28 9.46
N PHE A 41 -3.94 1.27 8.96
CA PHE A 41 -5.29 1.55 9.45
C PHE A 41 -6.24 0.36 9.24
N ALA A 42 -6.18 -0.28 8.08
CA ALA A 42 -6.97 -1.47 7.80
C ALA A 42 -6.62 -2.64 8.73
N LYS A 43 -5.32 -2.88 8.97
CA LYS A 43 -4.86 -3.94 9.88
C LYS A 43 -5.30 -3.67 11.32
N GLN A 44 -5.16 -2.44 11.80
CA GLN A 44 -5.58 -2.04 13.13
C GLN A 44 -7.09 -2.26 13.31
N LEU A 45 -7.90 -1.80 12.36
CA LEU A 45 -9.35 -1.95 12.42
C LEU A 45 -9.78 -3.42 12.37
N TRP A 46 -9.14 -4.25 11.54
CA TRP A 46 -9.37 -5.70 11.54
C TRP A 46 -9.08 -6.31 12.91
N TRP A 47 -7.93 -5.97 13.50
CA TRP A 47 -7.55 -6.47 14.81
C TRP A 47 -8.58 -6.07 15.88
N GLU A 48 -8.90 -4.77 15.99
CA GLU A 48 -9.85 -4.25 16.98
C GLU A 48 -11.25 -4.86 16.84
N ALA A 49 -11.75 -5.02 15.61
CA ALA A 49 -13.05 -5.61 15.37
C ALA A 49 -13.09 -7.13 15.67
N SER A 50 -11.95 -7.83 15.58
CA SER A 50 -11.86 -9.28 15.77
C SER A 50 -11.62 -9.72 17.22
N GLN A 51 -11.20 -8.81 18.10
CA GLN A 51 -10.95 -9.14 19.52
C GLN A 51 -12.25 -9.06 20.33
N PRO A 52 -12.45 -9.90 21.35
CA PRO A 52 -13.48 -9.67 22.36
C PRO A 52 -13.10 -8.44 23.19
N GLY A 53 -13.82 -7.33 23.01
CA GLY A 53 -13.53 -6.06 23.67
C GLY A 53 -14.23 -4.86 23.02
N GLU A 54 -14.00 -3.66 23.54
CA GLU A 54 -14.61 -2.44 23.00
C GLU A 54 -13.92 -2.04 21.68
N LEU A 55 -14.68 -2.12 20.58
CA LEU A 55 -14.33 -1.49 19.31
C LEU A 55 -14.75 -0.02 19.39
N SER A 56 -13.81 0.91 19.31
CA SER A 56 -14.13 2.34 19.21
C SER A 56 -14.70 2.64 17.83
N LEU A 57 -16.03 2.75 17.73
CA LEU A 57 -16.70 3.07 16.47
C LEU A 57 -16.35 4.46 15.92
N GLU A 58 -16.08 5.43 16.80
CA GLU A 58 -15.64 6.76 16.39
C GLU A 58 -14.27 6.71 15.70
N LEU A 59 -13.29 6.02 16.31
CA LEU A 59 -11.97 5.86 15.71
C LEU A 59 -12.03 5.00 14.44
N ALA A 60 -12.82 3.94 14.44
CA ALA A 60 -13.06 3.11 13.26
C ALA A 60 -13.62 3.93 12.09
N HIS A 61 -14.54 4.85 12.37
CA HIS A 61 -15.12 5.73 11.35
C HIS A 61 -14.07 6.69 10.79
N VAL A 62 -13.29 7.35 11.66
CA VAL A 62 -12.19 8.23 11.25
C VAL A 62 -11.19 7.48 10.37
N ASN A 63 -10.74 6.29 10.80
CA ASN A 63 -9.83 5.46 10.03
C ASN A 63 -10.41 5.08 8.66
N ALA A 64 -11.70 4.75 8.58
CA ALA A 64 -12.36 4.41 7.32
C ALA A 64 -12.45 5.61 6.36
N VAL A 65 -12.80 6.79 6.87
CA VAL A 65 -12.79 8.05 6.10
C VAL A 65 -11.39 8.37 5.60
N ASP A 66 -10.37 8.24 6.45
CA ASP A 66 -8.98 8.46 6.07
C ASP A 66 -8.49 7.46 5.04
N MET A 67 -8.84 6.17 5.15
CA MET A 67 -8.55 5.19 4.11
C MET A 67 -9.17 5.58 2.77
N ALA A 68 -10.42 6.07 2.76
CA ALA A 68 -11.08 6.51 1.53
C ALA A 68 -10.38 7.73 0.91
N ARG A 69 -9.96 8.69 1.75
CA ARG A 69 -9.15 9.85 1.33
C ARG A 69 -7.81 9.41 0.75
N LEU A 70 -7.07 8.54 1.45
CA LEU A 70 -5.78 8.02 1.01
C LEU A 70 -5.89 7.28 -0.33
N ALA A 71 -6.94 6.47 -0.51
CA ALA A 71 -7.18 5.75 -1.76
C ALA A 71 -7.43 6.73 -2.92
N ARG A 72 -8.23 7.79 -2.72
CA ARG A 72 -8.42 8.84 -3.74
C ARG A 72 -7.13 9.59 -4.06
N GLU A 73 -6.37 10.00 -3.04
CA GLU A 73 -5.08 10.67 -3.23
C GLU A 73 -4.09 9.78 -4.00
N ILE A 74 -4.07 8.47 -3.75
CA ILE A 74 -3.27 7.53 -4.56
C ILE A 74 -3.70 7.59 -6.02
N GLY A 75 -5.00 7.54 -6.32
CA GLY A 75 -5.50 7.65 -7.70
C GLY A 75 -5.08 8.95 -8.38
N ASP A 76 -5.18 10.08 -7.67
CA ASP A 76 -4.74 11.39 -8.16
C ASP A 76 -3.23 11.42 -8.45
N TRP A 77 -2.42 10.83 -7.55
CA TRP A 77 -0.96 10.72 -7.75
C TRP A 77 -0.59 9.80 -8.91
N VAL A 78 -1.32 8.71 -9.13
CA VAL A 78 -1.13 7.81 -10.28
C VAL A 78 -1.42 8.56 -11.58
N ALA A 79 -2.55 9.29 -11.65
CA ALA A 79 -2.90 10.09 -12.81
C ALA A 79 -1.89 11.23 -13.06
N ALA A 80 -1.43 11.90 -12.00
CA ALA A 80 -0.40 12.92 -12.11
C ALA A 80 0.92 12.33 -12.64
N THR A 81 1.32 11.14 -12.14
CA THR A 81 2.52 10.44 -12.60
C THR A 81 2.44 10.12 -14.08
N GLU A 82 1.31 9.61 -14.56
CA GLU A 82 1.09 9.32 -15.99
C GLU A 82 1.15 10.60 -16.85
N ALA A 83 0.52 11.68 -16.40
CA ALA A 83 0.42 12.93 -17.16
C ALA A 83 1.74 13.70 -17.28
N THR A 84 2.67 13.49 -16.36
CA THR A 84 3.88 14.32 -16.22
C THR A 84 5.19 13.54 -16.38
N SER A 85 5.12 12.21 -16.42
CA SER A 85 6.26 11.37 -16.75
C SER A 85 6.53 11.36 -18.25
N ARG A 86 7.76 11.00 -18.62
CA ARG A 86 8.13 10.84 -20.02
C ARG A 86 7.42 9.62 -20.59
N PRO A 87 7.02 9.61 -21.88
CA PRO A 87 6.31 8.49 -22.49
C PRO A 87 7.04 7.15 -22.36
N GLU A 88 8.37 7.14 -22.44
CA GLU A 88 9.19 5.94 -22.28
C GLU A 88 9.15 5.37 -20.85
N ASP A 89 9.02 6.22 -19.84
CA ASP A 89 8.90 5.79 -18.45
C ASP A 89 7.50 5.22 -18.20
N VAL A 90 6.46 5.91 -18.69
CA VAL A 90 5.06 5.43 -18.62
C VAL A 90 4.91 4.06 -19.28
N ALA A 91 5.50 3.85 -20.46
CA ALA A 91 5.45 2.56 -21.15
C ALA A 91 6.08 1.42 -20.34
N ARG A 92 7.11 1.69 -19.52
CA ARG A 92 7.76 0.68 -18.66
C ARG A 92 6.91 0.29 -17.46
N ILE A 93 6.00 1.16 -17.03
CA ILE A 93 5.16 0.98 -15.83
C ILE A 93 3.66 0.95 -16.13
N GLU A 94 3.27 0.79 -17.39
CA GLU A 94 1.88 0.84 -17.83
C GLU A 94 0.98 -0.11 -17.02
N LEU A 95 1.38 -1.38 -16.89
CA LEU A 95 0.61 -2.37 -16.14
C LEU A 95 0.52 -2.02 -14.63
N PRO A 96 1.62 -1.70 -13.92
CA PRO A 96 1.53 -1.16 -12.56
C PRO A 96 0.58 0.04 -12.42
N LEU A 97 0.64 1.03 -13.32
CA LEU A 97 -0.24 2.20 -13.28
C LEU A 97 -1.70 1.80 -13.44
N GLN A 98 -2.04 0.97 -14.43
CA GLN A 98 -3.41 0.48 -14.65
C GLN A 98 -3.97 -0.24 -13.42
N VAL A 99 -3.19 -1.13 -12.80
CA VAL A 99 -3.61 -1.84 -11.60
C VAL A 99 -3.79 -0.88 -10.42
N MET A 100 -2.87 0.07 -10.21
CA MET A 100 -3.01 1.05 -9.12
C MET A 100 -4.21 1.97 -9.31
N THR A 101 -4.52 2.38 -10.54
CA THR A 101 -5.73 3.17 -10.87
C THR A 101 -7.00 2.40 -10.54
N GLN A 102 -7.09 1.15 -10.96
CA GLN A 102 -8.27 0.32 -10.70
C GLN A 102 -8.42 0.01 -9.20
N GLU A 103 -7.33 -0.37 -8.54
CA GLU A 103 -7.34 -0.70 -7.11
C GLU A 103 -7.61 0.51 -6.23
N SER A 104 -7.06 1.69 -6.55
CA SER A 104 -7.33 2.92 -5.79
C SER A 104 -8.81 3.33 -5.84
N ALA A 105 -9.44 3.26 -7.02
CA ALA A 105 -10.87 3.50 -7.15
C ALA A 105 -11.71 2.47 -6.36
N ARG A 106 -11.36 1.18 -6.46
CA ARG A 106 -12.03 0.10 -5.72
C ARG A 106 -11.90 0.28 -4.20
N LEU A 107 -10.70 0.63 -3.74
CA LEU A 107 -10.39 0.89 -2.33
C LEU A 107 -11.17 2.09 -1.80
N ALA A 108 -11.24 3.19 -2.55
CA ALA A 108 -12.00 4.37 -2.15
C ALA A 108 -13.48 4.04 -1.92
N ALA A 109 -14.10 3.32 -2.87
CA ALA A 109 -15.49 2.88 -2.75
C ALA A 109 -15.71 1.91 -1.58
N ALA A 110 -14.79 0.95 -1.37
CA ALA A 110 -14.86 0.00 -0.26
C ALA A 110 -14.71 0.69 1.10
N ALA A 111 -13.82 1.69 1.20
CA ALA A 111 -13.59 2.46 2.41
C ALA A 111 -14.75 3.40 2.72
N ASP A 112 -15.34 4.05 1.71
CA ASP A 112 -16.59 4.83 1.88
C ASP A 112 -17.74 3.96 2.38
N ALA A 113 -17.89 2.76 1.81
CA ALA A 113 -18.92 1.81 2.23
C ALA A 113 -18.69 1.30 3.66
N LEU A 114 -17.43 1.15 4.10
CA LEU A 114 -17.08 0.83 5.48
C LEU A 114 -17.34 2.03 6.41
N ALA A 115 -16.95 3.25 6.02
CA ALA A 115 -17.20 4.45 6.81
C ALA A 115 -18.69 4.64 7.07
N LYS A 116 -19.53 4.39 6.06
CA LYS A 116 -20.99 4.39 6.21
C LYS A 116 -21.47 3.31 7.17
N LEU A 117 -21.05 2.05 6.98
CA LEU A 117 -21.41 0.95 7.88
C LEU A 117 -21.09 1.29 9.35
N VAL A 118 -19.89 1.83 9.60
CA VAL A 118 -19.47 2.22 10.95
C VAL A 118 -20.31 3.38 11.47
N ALA A 119 -20.56 4.41 10.64
CA ALA A 119 -21.37 5.57 11.04
C ALA A 119 -22.80 5.17 11.42
N ASP A 120 -23.41 4.27 10.65
CA ASP A 120 -24.76 3.75 10.91
C ASP A 120 -24.80 2.94 12.22
N ALA A 121 -23.68 2.34 12.64
CA ALA A 121 -23.56 1.58 13.88
C ALA A 121 -23.26 2.41 15.13
N ILE A 122 -22.80 3.67 14.99
CA ILE A 122 -22.44 4.53 16.14
C ILE A 122 -23.60 4.71 17.14
N PRO A 123 -24.86 4.99 16.73
CA PRO A 123 -25.93 5.27 17.68
C PRO A 123 -26.33 4.08 18.55
N GLU A 124 -26.28 2.87 17.98
CA GLU A 124 -26.76 1.64 18.62
C GLU A 124 -25.62 0.83 19.26
N GLY A 125 -24.37 1.12 18.87
CA GLY A 125 -23.20 0.31 19.18
C GLY A 125 -23.07 -0.90 18.23
N PRO A 126 -21.88 -1.53 18.15
CA PRO A 126 -21.67 -2.63 17.23
C PRO A 126 -22.16 -3.94 17.84
N ASP A 127 -23.13 -4.58 17.19
CA ASP A 127 -23.44 -5.98 17.43
C ASP A 127 -22.40 -6.92 16.78
N GLU A 128 -22.46 -8.21 17.11
CA GLU A 128 -21.48 -9.20 16.64
C GLU A 128 -21.43 -9.32 15.12
N GLU A 129 -22.59 -9.19 14.46
CA GLU A 129 -22.67 -9.22 13.00
C GLU A 129 -21.95 -8.01 12.40
N THR A 130 -22.21 -6.82 12.91
CA THR A 130 -21.57 -5.57 12.49
C THR A 130 -20.05 -5.64 12.70
N ARG A 131 -19.58 -6.16 13.85
CA ARG A 131 -18.15 -6.37 14.10
C ARG A 131 -17.53 -7.29 13.05
N THR A 132 -18.18 -8.41 12.77
CA THR A 132 -17.72 -9.38 11.76
C THR A 132 -17.64 -8.72 10.37
N GLN A 133 -18.66 -7.92 10.00
CA GLN A 133 -18.65 -7.20 8.73
C GLN A 133 -17.54 -6.15 8.65
N ILE A 134 -17.29 -5.40 9.74
CA ILE A 134 -16.18 -4.43 9.84
C ILE A 134 -14.85 -5.15 9.66
N ALA A 135 -14.61 -6.25 10.40
CA ALA A 135 -13.39 -7.04 10.33
C ALA A 135 -13.13 -7.59 8.91
N TRP A 136 -14.16 -8.11 8.25
CA TRP A 136 -14.05 -8.64 6.90
C TRP A 136 -13.74 -7.54 5.88
N ARG A 137 -14.43 -6.40 5.94
CA ARG A 137 -14.19 -5.26 5.04
C ARG A 137 -12.81 -4.65 5.26
N ALA A 138 -12.35 -4.56 6.51
CA ALA A 138 -11.01 -4.13 6.85
C ALA A 138 -9.94 -5.05 6.25
N THR A 139 -10.16 -6.37 6.27
CA THR A 139 -9.27 -7.35 5.60
C THR A 139 -9.20 -7.11 4.08
N VAL A 140 -10.34 -6.85 3.42
CA VAL A 140 -10.37 -6.53 1.98
C VAL A 140 -9.56 -5.26 1.67
N LEU A 141 -9.70 -4.23 2.49
CA LEU A 141 -8.94 -2.98 2.38
C LEU A 141 -7.43 -3.22 2.59
N PHE A 142 -7.06 -3.99 3.62
CA PHE A 142 -5.67 -4.35 3.90
C PHE A 142 -5.00 -5.00 2.69
N HIS A 143 -5.66 -5.99 2.09
CA HIS A 143 -5.13 -6.67 0.90
C HIS A 143 -5.10 -5.75 -0.33
N GLY A 144 -6.09 -4.87 -0.51
CA GLY A 144 -6.08 -3.92 -1.62
C GLY A 144 -4.94 -2.90 -1.50
N PHE A 145 -4.74 -2.29 -0.33
CA PHE A 145 -3.61 -1.38 -0.09
C PHE A 145 -2.26 -2.10 -0.25
N ARG A 146 -2.16 -3.36 0.19
CA ARG A 146 -0.98 -4.20 -0.05
C ARG A 146 -0.73 -4.42 -1.54
N THR A 147 -1.78 -4.63 -2.34
CA THR A 147 -1.67 -4.74 -3.80
C THR A 147 -1.14 -3.45 -4.41
N VAL A 148 -1.69 -2.29 -4.02
CA VAL A 148 -1.18 -0.98 -4.48
C VAL A 148 0.31 -0.84 -4.14
N LEU A 149 0.70 -1.12 -2.90
CA LEU A 149 2.09 -1.02 -2.46
C LEU A 149 3.01 -1.94 -3.29
N ALA A 150 2.57 -3.18 -3.57
CA ALA A 150 3.32 -4.12 -4.39
C ALA A 150 3.48 -3.63 -5.84
N GLN A 151 2.44 -3.06 -6.45
CA GLN A 151 2.54 -2.49 -7.80
C GLN A 151 3.41 -1.25 -7.84
N HIS A 152 3.32 -0.39 -6.82
CA HIS A 152 4.21 0.75 -6.65
C HIS A 152 5.68 0.31 -6.61
N LYS A 153 6.01 -0.73 -5.82
CA LYS A 153 7.38 -1.29 -5.78
C LYS A 153 7.83 -1.86 -7.12
N ARG A 154 6.94 -2.55 -7.85
CA ARG A 154 7.24 -3.00 -9.22
C ARG A 154 7.51 -1.84 -10.16
N ALA A 155 6.76 -0.75 -10.06
CA ALA A 155 6.99 0.46 -10.84
C ALA A 155 8.35 1.10 -10.51
N GLU A 156 8.69 1.23 -9.22
CA GLU A 156 10.00 1.74 -8.78
C GLU A 156 11.15 0.92 -9.36
N LEU A 157 11.09 -0.42 -9.24
CA LEU A 157 12.08 -1.33 -9.81
C LEU A 157 12.17 -1.21 -11.33
N ALA A 158 11.03 -1.18 -12.01
CA ALA A 158 10.97 -1.07 -13.46
C ALA A 158 11.58 0.24 -13.96
N LEU A 159 11.56 1.31 -13.17
CA LEU A 159 12.15 2.61 -13.47
C LEU A 159 13.62 2.76 -13.01
N GLY A 160 14.13 1.81 -12.23
CA GLY A 160 15.46 1.90 -11.63
C GLY A 160 15.55 2.91 -10.47
N ILE A 161 14.41 3.26 -9.85
CA ILE A 161 14.39 4.05 -8.62
C ILE A 161 14.97 3.16 -7.52
N PRO A 162 16.00 3.60 -6.77
CA PRO A 162 16.53 2.83 -5.67
C PRO A 162 15.43 2.64 -4.63
N VAL A 163 14.97 1.39 -4.50
CA VAL A 163 14.09 0.97 -3.41
C VAL A 163 15.01 0.84 -2.18
N PRO A 164 14.78 1.59 -1.09
CA PRO A 164 15.50 1.36 0.15
C PRO A 164 15.38 -0.12 0.51
N GLU A 165 16.48 -0.77 0.93
CA GLU A 165 16.37 -2.12 1.47
C GLU A 165 15.30 -2.11 2.56
N ASP A 166 14.44 -3.13 2.55
CA ASP A 166 13.46 -3.29 3.61
C ASP A 166 14.23 -3.20 4.93
N PRO A 167 13.80 -2.35 5.89
CA PRO A 167 14.44 -2.34 7.19
C PRO A 167 14.46 -3.79 7.68
N PRO A 168 15.60 -4.27 8.21
CA PRO A 168 15.72 -5.66 8.65
C PRO A 168 14.50 -5.95 9.50
N ALA A 169 13.76 -7.01 9.16
CA ALA A 169 12.54 -7.38 9.87
C ALA A 169 12.86 -7.27 11.35
N VAL A 170 12.28 -6.25 12.01
CA VAL A 170 12.43 -6.11 13.44
C VAL A 170 11.74 -7.35 13.94
N LYS A 171 12.52 -8.37 14.32
CA LYS A 171 12.02 -9.49 15.09
C LYS A 171 11.39 -8.84 16.30
N HIS A 172 10.07 -8.75 16.33
CA HIS A 172 9.41 -8.35 17.55
C HIS A 172 9.79 -9.45 18.55
N ALA A 173 10.21 -9.07 19.75
CA ALA A 173 10.31 -10.03 20.84
C ALA A 173 8.90 -10.63 21.02
N GLY A 174 8.67 -11.81 20.42
CA GLY A 174 7.34 -12.38 20.23
C GLY A 174 7.10 -13.08 18.88
N ASP A 175 7.98 -12.94 17.87
CA ASP A 175 7.89 -13.67 16.58
C ASP A 175 8.37 -15.15 16.67
N GLU A 176 8.29 -15.76 17.84
CA GLU A 176 8.38 -17.21 18.00
C GLU A 176 6.98 -17.72 18.41
N ASP A 177 6.32 -18.36 17.44
CA ASP A 177 5.25 -19.35 17.62
C ASP A 177 3.94 -18.93 18.33
N ALA A 178 2.94 -18.53 17.52
CA ALA A 178 1.57 -19.07 17.60
C ALA A 178 0.70 -18.56 16.44
N VAL A 179 0.72 -19.24 15.30
CA VAL A 179 -0.51 -19.36 14.50
C VAL A 179 -1.27 -20.51 15.14
N PRO A 180 -2.41 -20.31 15.83
CA PRO A 180 -3.22 -21.43 16.25
C PRO A 180 -3.70 -22.17 15.00
N GLU A 181 -3.30 -23.43 14.85
CA GLU A 181 -3.90 -24.35 13.89
C GLU A 181 -5.40 -24.41 14.19
N ILE A 182 -6.21 -23.79 13.34
CA ILE A 182 -7.65 -23.98 13.39
C ILE A 182 -7.90 -25.40 12.88
N GLY A 183 -7.96 -26.34 13.81
CA GLY A 183 -8.39 -27.71 13.56
C GLY A 183 -9.79 -27.69 12.98
N MET A 184 -9.91 -27.94 11.67
CA MET A 184 -11.16 -28.34 11.04
C MET A 184 -11.49 -29.75 11.52
N ALA A 185 -12.37 -29.87 12.51
CA ALA A 185 -13.04 -31.13 12.80
C ALA A 185 -14.19 -31.29 11.80
N HIS A 186 -14.15 -32.42 11.07
CA HIS A 186 -15.20 -32.93 10.20
C HIS A 186 -16.48 -33.28 10.96
#